data_AF-U1N8P6-F1
#
_entry.id   AF-U1N8P6-F1
#
_cell.length_a   1.000
_cell.length_b   1.000
_cell.length_c   1.000
_cell.angle_alpha   90.00
_cell.angle_beta   90.00
_cell.angle_gamma   90.00
#
_symmetry.space_group_name_H-M   'P 1'
#
loop_
_entity.id
_entity.type
_entity.pdbx_description
1 polymer ?
#
loop_
_entity_poly.entity_id
_entity_poly.type
_entity_poly.pdbx_seq_one_letter_code
_entity_poly.pdbx_strand_id
1 'polypeptide(L)' 'MFQKISDESGMKITPQVLRRWLASKMASLGVDSNYIDAFAGRVPESVLEKHYLDYSPQKLNQIYDDAGFTVLD' A
#
# COMPACT_ATOMS: atom_id res chain seq x y z
N MET A 1 2.60 -14.98 14.31
CA MET A 1 2.37 -13.54 14.46
C MET A 1 0.94 -13.15 14.09
N PHE A 2 0.49 -13.33 12.84
CA PHE A 2 -0.88 -12.99 12.42
C PHE A 2 -2.01 -13.79 13.10
N GLN A 3 -1.75 -15.06 13.45
CA GLN A 3 -2.73 -15.89 14.18
C GLN A 3 -3.09 -15.27 15.54
N LYS A 4 -2.06 -14.87 16.31
CA LYS A 4 -2.24 -14.24 17.63
C LYS A 4 -3.05 -12.94 17.55
N ILE A 5 -2.73 -12.08 16.58
CA ILE A 5 -3.48 -10.82 16.35
C ILE A 5 -4.91 -11.12 15.86
N SER A 6 -5.10 -12.20 15.10
CA SER A 6 -6.44 -12.62 14.66
C SER A 6 -7.31 -13.05 15.85
N ASP A 7 -6.71 -13.80 16.78
CA ASP A 7 -7.38 -14.28 17.97
C ASP A 7 -7.69 -13.12 18.94
N GLU A 8 -6.79 -12.14 19.07
CA GLU A 8 -6.99 -10.92 19.89
C GLU A 8 -8.01 -9.95 19.29
N SER A 9 -8.07 -9.81 17.96
CA SER A 9 -8.99 -8.89 17.28
C SER A 9 -10.37 -9.49 17.00
N GLY A 10 -10.56 -10.80 17.23
CA GLY A 10 -11.80 -11.52 16.89
C GLY A 10 -12.07 -11.61 15.38
N MET A 11 -11.13 -11.20 14.54
CA MET A 11 -11.22 -11.24 13.09
C MET A 11 -10.00 -11.94 12.50
N LYS A 12 -10.21 -12.72 11.45
CA LYS A 12 -9.11 -13.39 10.76
C LYS A 12 -8.24 -12.36 10.01
N ILE A 13 -7.18 -11.91 10.65
CA ILE A 13 -6.17 -11.03 10.05
C ILE A 13 -5.23 -11.89 9.21
N THR A 14 -5.41 -11.81 7.89
CA THR A 14 -4.46 -12.39 6.94
C THR A 14 -3.70 -11.27 6.22
N PRO A 15 -2.51 -11.56 5.66
CA PRO A 15 -1.79 -10.60 4.81
C PRO A 15 -2.64 -10.08 3.64
N GLN A 16 -3.62 -10.87 3.18
CA GLN A 16 -4.54 -10.47 2.11
C GLN A 16 -5.54 -9.42 2.59
N VAL A 17 -6.07 -9.56 3.81
CA VAL A 17 -6.96 -8.58 4.42
C VAL A 17 -6.22 -7.27 4.65
N LEU A 18 -5.00 -7.32 5.18
CA LEU A 18 -4.16 -6.14 5.38
C LEU A 18 -3.83 -5.42 4.06
N ARG A 19 -3.50 -6.17 2.99
CA ARG A 19 -3.26 -5.59 1.67
C ARG A 19 -4.50 -4.88 1.11
N ARG A 20 -5.69 -5.48 1.26
CA ARG A 20 -6.95 -4.85 0.85
C ARG A 20 -7.23 -3.59 1.65
N TRP A 21 -7.05 -3.65 2.97
CA TRP A 21 -7.23 -2.51 3.85
C TRP A 21 -6.28 -1.37 3.50
N LEU A 22 -5.00 -1.66 3.27
CA LEU A 22 -3.99 -0.67 2.86
C LEU A 22 -4.42 0.03 1.56
N ALA A 23 -4.82 -0.74 0.55
CA ALA A 23 -5.28 -0.20 -0.73
C ALA A 23 -6.52 0.69 -0.55
N SER A 24 -7.53 0.23 0.20
CA SER A 24 -8.72 1.03 0.48
C SER A 24 -8.42 2.31 1.26
N LYS A 25 -7.48 2.26 2.21
CA LYS A 25 -7.06 3.44 2.99
C LYS A 25 -6.32 4.44 2.13
N MET A 26 -5.34 3.99 1.33
CA MET A 26 -4.61 4.83 0.37
C MET A 26 -5.57 5.50 -0.63
N ALA A 27 -6.53 4.74 -1.19
CA ALA A 27 -7.55 5.29 -2.09
C ALA A 27 -8.43 6.34 -1.39
N SER A 28 -8.82 6.11 -0.13
CA SER A 28 -9.59 7.09 0.65
C SER A 28 -8.83 8.38 0.95
N LEU A 29 -7.50 8.32 0.94
CA LEU A 29 -6.60 9.47 1.13
C LEU A 29 -6.26 10.17 -0.19
N GLY A 30 -6.82 9.72 -1.31
CA GLY A 30 -6.61 10.33 -2.63
C GLY A 30 -5.32 9.89 -3.32
N VAL A 31 -4.68 8.81 -2.87
CA VAL A 31 -3.51 8.25 -3.55
C VAL A 31 -3.95 7.60 -4.87
N ASP A 32 -3.20 7.87 -5.94
CA ASP A 32 -3.46 7.30 -7.26
C ASP A 32 -3.40 5.77 -7.25
N SER A 33 -4.33 5.12 -7.95
CA SER A 33 -4.38 3.66 -8.09
C SER A 33 -3.07 3.07 -8.59
N ASN A 34 -2.32 3.80 -9.42
CA ASN A 34 -1.03 3.36 -9.95
C ASN A 34 0.04 3.21 -8.86
N TYR A 35 0.04 4.10 -7.86
CA TYR A 35 0.93 3.99 -6.71
C TYR A 35 0.48 2.86 -5.78
N ILE A 36 -0.83 2.72 -5.56
CA ILE A 36 -1.41 1.61 -4.77
C ILE A 36 -1.05 0.26 -5.37
N ASP A 37 -1.13 0.14 -6.69
CA ASP A 37 -0.77 -1.07 -7.42
C ASP A 37 0.73 -1.34 -7.36
N ALA A 38 1.57 -0.31 -7.51
CA ALA A 38 3.02 -0.42 -7.30
C ALA A 38 3.36 -0.92 -5.89
N PHE A 39 2.70 -0.39 -4.84
CA PHE A 39 2.85 -0.88 -3.46
C PHE A 39 2.40 -2.34 -3.29
N ALA A 40 1.39 -2.77 -4.05
CA ALA A 40 0.93 -4.15 -4.07
C ALA A 40 1.84 -5.10 -4.88
N GLY A 41 2.90 -4.58 -5.51
CA GLY A 41 3.81 -5.31 -6.39
C GLY A 41 3.24 -5.55 -7.79
N ARG A 42 2.15 -4.86 -8.17
CA ARG A 42 1.63 -4.84 -9.53
C ARG A 42 2.40 -3.78 -10.30
N VAL A 43 3.27 -4.23 -11.19
CA VAL A 43 4.08 -3.33 -12.01
C VAL A 43 3.19 -2.69 -13.08
N PRO A 44 3.31 -1.38 -13.35
CA PRO A 44 2.57 -0.74 -14.42
C PRO A 44 2.76 -1.45 -15.75
N GLU A 45 1.64 -1.77 -16.42
CA GLU A 45 1.64 -2.46 -17.71
C GLU A 45 1.98 -1.50 -18.85
N SER A 46 1.64 -0.21 -18.71
CA SER A 46 1.78 0.75 -19.79
C SER A 46 3.14 1.46 -19.82
N VAL A 47 3.59 1.80 -21.03
CA VAL A 47 4.80 2.62 -21.25
C VAL A 47 4.64 4.03 -20.68
N LEU A 48 3.43 4.57 -20.66
CA LEU A 48 3.10 5.88 -20.09
C LEU A 48 3.33 5.90 -18.58
N GLU A 49 2.79 4.94 -17.83
CA GLU A 49 3.00 4.88 -16.38
C GLU A 49 4.49 4.77 -16.04
N LYS A 50 5.27 3.99 -16.80
CA LYS A 50 6.73 3.85 -16.61
C LYS A 50 7.53 5.14 -16.82
N HIS A 51 7.03 6.06 -17.66
CA HIS A 51 7.73 7.28 -18.02
C HIS A 51 7.20 8.55 -17.32
N TYR A 52 5.96 8.51 -16.83
CA TYR A 52 5.29 9.68 -16.25
C TYR A 52 5.07 9.57 -14.74
N LEU A 53 5.13 8.36 -14.16
CA LEU A 53 5.01 8.18 -12.72
C LEU A 53 6.38 7.85 -12.12
N ASP A 54 6.76 8.65 -11.13
CA ASP A 54 7.98 8.43 -10.38
C ASP A 54 7.75 7.37 -9.29
N TYR A 55 8.19 6.14 -9.57
CA TYR A 55 8.19 5.02 -8.62
C TYR A 55 9.48 4.94 -7.79
N SER A 56 10.27 6.02 -7.73
CA SER A 56 11.47 6.06 -6.91
C SER A 56 11.13 5.75 -5.44
N PRO A 57 12.01 5.04 -4.71
CA PRO A 57 11.81 4.77 -3.29
C PRO A 57 11.55 6.04 -2.47
N GLN A 58 12.16 7.17 -2.87
CA GLN A 58 11.94 8.48 -2.25
C GLN A 58 10.49 8.95 -2.40
N LYS A 59 9.93 8.88 -3.62
CA LYS A 59 8.55 9.29 -3.88
C LYS A 59 7.54 8.39 -3.17
N LEU A 60 7.79 7.08 -3.18
CA LEU A 60 6.98 6.10 -2.47
C LEU A 60 6.99 6.33 -0.95
N ASN A 61 8.15 6.67 -0.38
CA ASN A 61 8.26 7.01 1.03
C ASN A 61 7.49 8.30 1.36
N GLN A 62 7.61 9.32 0.51
CA GLN A 62 6.85 10.56 0.66
C GLN A 62 5.33 10.29 0.67
N ILE A 63 4.84 9.40 -0.18
CA ILE A 63 3.41 9.02 -0.20
C ILE A 63 3.00 8.34 1.12
N TYR A 64 3.87 7.51 1.71
CA TYR A 64 3.61 6.94 3.04
C TYR A 64 3.55 8.02 4.13
N ASP A 65 4.52 8.94 4.13
CA ASP A 65 4.59 10.06 5.08
C ASP A 65 3.34 10.95 4.98
N ASP A 66 2.96 11.33 3.75
CA ASP A 66 1.77 12.16 3.46
C ASP A 66 0.46 11.45 3.87
N ALA A 67 0.42 10.11 3.72
CA ALA A 67 -0.73 9.30 4.11
C ALA A 67 -0.76 8.97 5.61
N GLY A 68 0.22 9.42 6.39
CA GLY A 68 0.32 9.21 7.84
C GLY A 68 0.68 7.77 8.23
N PHE A 69 1.35 7.05 7.34
CA PHE A 69 1.88 5.71 7.62
C PHE A 69 3.35 5.82 8.01
N THR A 70 3.76 4.99 8.97
CA THR A 70 5.16 4.89 9.40
C THR A 70 5.68 3.50 9.07
N VAL A 71 6.81 3.43 8.37
CA VAL A 71 7.54 2.18 8.14
C VAL A 71 8.17 1.78 9.47
N LEU A 72 7.91 0.55 9.91
CA LEU A 72 8.46 -0.01 11.14
C LEU A 72 9.73 -0.82 10.81
N ASP A 73 10.80 -0.60 11.57
CA ASP A 73 12.06 -1.37 11.51
C ASP A 73 11.94 -2.76 12.15
#